data_AF-A0A813EHQ5-F1
#
_entry.id   AF-A0A813EHQ5-F1
#
_cell.length_a   1.000
_cell.length_b   1.000
_cell.length_c   1.000
_cell.angle_alpha   90.00
_cell.angle_beta   90.00
_cell.angle_gamma   90.00
#
_symmetry.space_group_name_H-M   'P 1'
#
loop_
_entity.id
_entity.type
_entity.pdbx_description
1 polymer ?
#
loop_
_entity_poly.entity_id
_entity_poly.type
_entity_poly.pdbx_seq_one_letter_code
_entity_poly.pdbx_strand_id
1 'polypeptide(L)'
;MLSFFPSLCKSKQQVRNDEKYARELQQRELQMTQDAESRGRGNTVVQGHVVNSSVAPPVGDVYGINQGYGGGPQSGYGGGPQPGVIGVHQQMDGLPYAMSNEPSPAELIVFQYRTSLKCFAGIDILSTFLNGLSAVATTSGAVNSKMGSATGDQDTGFVTALSLFSLLLVLGPICGFIGASKLNRSLIAVYLVFCFFKLAMEILLAVVSPYLWYLLIALIQVWVTRIVFIFWKVLGSLSDLQLEQLRNPNYVPDVRPMYW
;
A
#
# COMPACT_ATOMS: atom_id res chain seq x y z
N MET A 1 -21.02 -11.72 -5.29
CA MET A 1 -19.68 -11.12 -5.52
C MET A 1 -19.69 -9.59 -5.68
N LEU A 2 -20.76 -8.87 -5.34
CA LEU A 2 -20.81 -7.39 -5.28
C LEU A 2 -20.59 -6.83 -3.86
N SER A 3 -20.39 -7.69 -2.86
CA SER A 3 -20.28 -7.34 -1.44
C SER A 3 -18.91 -6.83 -0.97
N PHE A 4 -17.90 -6.78 -1.85
CA PHE A 4 -16.56 -6.28 -1.50
C PHE A 4 -16.36 -4.76 -1.70
N PHE A 5 -17.37 -4.08 -2.26
CA PHE A 5 -17.34 -2.64 -2.52
C PHE A 5 -17.77 -1.68 -1.39
N PRO A 6 -18.45 -2.08 -0.29
CA PRO A 6 -18.79 -1.13 0.77
C PRO A 6 -17.54 -0.49 1.41
N SER A 7 -16.39 -1.17 1.37
CA SER A 7 -15.21 -0.78 2.16
C SER A 7 -14.52 0.49 1.65
N LEU A 8 -14.47 0.72 0.33
CA LEU A 8 -13.82 1.92 -0.23
C LEU A 8 -14.67 3.18 -0.08
N CYS A 9 -16.01 3.05 -0.14
CA CYS A 9 -16.90 4.18 0.14
C CYS A 9 -16.95 4.47 1.65
N LYS A 10 -16.98 3.41 2.49
CA LYS A 10 -16.84 3.54 3.94
C LYS A 10 -15.53 4.24 4.33
N SER A 11 -14.40 3.91 3.71
CA SER A 11 -13.11 4.57 4.00
C SER A 11 -13.16 6.09 3.81
N LYS A 12 -13.68 6.59 2.69
CA LYS A 12 -13.78 8.05 2.47
C LYS A 12 -14.75 8.73 3.42
N GLN A 13 -15.83 8.04 3.78
CA GLN A 13 -16.83 8.56 4.71
C GLN A 13 -16.34 8.52 6.16
N GLN A 14 -15.52 7.52 6.50
CA GLN A 14 -14.88 7.37 7.80
C GLN A 14 -13.80 8.44 8.00
N VAL A 15 -12.91 8.65 7.02
CA VAL A 15 -11.91 9.74 7.10
C VAL A 15 -12.57 11.12 7.29
N ARG A 16 -13.72 11.36 6.64
CA ARG A 16 -14.45 12.62 6.79
C ARG A 16 -15.13 12.76 8.16
N ASN A 17 -15.53 11.65 8.78
CA ASN A 17 -16.07 11.64 10.14
C ASN A 17 -14.96 11.82 11.18
N ASP A 18 -13.80 11.21 10.97
CA ASP A 18 -12.65 11.30 11.87
C ASP A 18 -12.09 12.74 11.89
N GLU A 19 -12.03 13.41 10.75
CA GLU A 19 -11.62 14.83 10.67
C GLU A 19 -12.61 15.74 11.42
N LYS A 20 -13.92 15.45 11.32
CA LYS A 20 -14.94 16.21 12.03
C LYS A 20 -14.85 15.98 13.55
N TYR A 21 -14.64 14.74 13.96
CA TYR A 21 -14.47 14.38 15.37
C TYR A 21 -13.20 15.00 15.97
N ALA A 22 -12.08 15.01 15.23
CA ALA A 22 -10.85 15.66 15.67
C ALA A 22 -11.03 17.17 15.89
N ARG A 23 -11.77 17.86 14.99
CA ARG A 23 -12.11 19.28 15.17
C ARG A 23 -13.00 19.52 16.39
N GLU A 24 -13.98 18.66 16.62
CA GLU A 24 -14.86 18.75 17.80
C GLU A 24 -14.07 18.53 19.10
N LEU A 25 -13.13 17.58 19.12
CA LEU A 25 -12.26 17.34 20.27
C LEU A 25 -11.37 18.56 20.56
N GLN A 26 -10.74 19.11 19.53
CA GLN A 26 -9.88 20.29 19.65
C GLN A 26 -10.64 21.53 20.11
N GLN A 27 -11.88 21.72 19.65
CA GLN A 27 -12.75 22.80 20.14
C GLN A 27 -13.11 22.62 21.62
N ARG A 28 -13.32 21.36 22.06
CA ARG A 28 -13.62 21.04 23.46
C ARG A 28 -12.44 21.32 24.39
N GLU A 29 -11.22 21.01 23.96
CA GLU A 29 -10.00 21.32 24.72
C GLU A 29 -9.77 22.83 24.85
N LEU A 30 -9.99 23.60 23.78
CA LEU A 30 -9.89 25.07 23.82
C LEU A 30 -10.92 25.68 24.78
N GLN A 31 -12.14 25.15 24.78
CA GLN A 31 -13.20 25.61 25.67
C GLN A 31 -12.87 25.32 27.14
N MET A 32 -12.37 24.12 27.46
CA MET A 32 -11.93 23.78 28.82
C MET A 32 -10.78 24.69 29.29
N THR A 33 -9.88 25.08 28.39
CA THR A 33 -8.76 25.98 28.72
C THR A 33 -9.26 27.40 29.04
N GLN A 34 -10.21 27.93 28.26
CA GLN A 34 -10.83 29.23 28.52
C GLN A 34 -11.65 29.25 29.82
N ASP A 35 -12.37 28.16 30.11
CA ASP A 35 -13.15 28.03 31.34
C ASP A 35 -12.25 27.95 32.59
N ALA A 36 -11.08 27.30 32.48
CA ALA A 36 -10.08 27.28 33.54
C ALA A 36 -9.46 28.66 33.79
N GLU A 37 -9.16 29.42 32.72
CA GLU A 37 -8.58 30.76 32.82
C GLU A 37 -9.57 31.78 33.41
N SER A 38 -10.85 31.70 33.03
CA SER A 38 -11.89 32.58 33.57
C SER A 38 -12.19 32.34 35.05
N ARG A 39 -12.09 31.09 35.53
CA ARG A 39 -12.19 30.76 36.96
C ARG A 39 -11.00 31.27 37.78
N GLY A 40 -9.82 31.41 37.18
CA GLY A 40 -8.62 31.93 37.84
C GLY A 40 -8.60 33.45 38.06
N ARG A 41 -9.46 34.21 37.37
CA ARG A 41 -9.50 35.69 37.47
C ARG A 41 -10.52 36.23 38.48
N GLY A 42 -11.29 35.36 39.14
CA GLY A 42 -12.14 35.75 40.26
C GLY A 42 -11.32 35.95 41.54
N ASN A 43 -11.00 37.21 41.85
CA ASN A 43 -10.56 37.78 43.14
C ASN A 43 -10.61 36.85 44.37
N THR A 44 -9.73 35.85 44.41
CA THR A 44 -9.44 35.14 45.65
C THR A 44 -8.04 35.55 46.03
N VAL A 45 -7.96 36.62 46.82
CA VAL A 45 -6.79 36.97 47.60
C VAL A 45 -6.59 35.83 48.60
N VAL A 46 -5.98 34.74 48.15
CA VAL A 46 -5.42 33.74 49.05
C VAL A 46 -4.08 34.31 49.47
N GLN A 47 -4.09 34.94 50.63
CA GLN A 47 -2.94 35.45 51.35
C GLN A 47 -2.01 34.27 51.68
N GLY A 48 -1.18 33.89 50.69
CA GLY A 48 -0.19 32.83 50.83
C GLY A 48 0.90 33.28 51.79
N HIS A 49 0.92 32.63 52.96
CA HIS A 49 2.03 32.71 53.89
C HIS A 49 3.30 32.20 53.19
N VAL A 50 4.23 33.12 52.91
CA VAL A 50 5.57 32.81 52.40
C VAL A 50 6.31 32.06 53.50
N VAL A 51 6.51 30.74 53.32
CA VAL A 51 7.51 29.99 54.08
C VAL A 51 8.80 30.05 53.27
N ASN A 52 9.69 30.91 53.74
CA ASN A 52 11.02 31.13 53.19
C ASN A 52 11.94 29.97 53.62
N SER A 53 12.06 28.93 52.79
CA SER A 53 13.07 27.89 52.98
C SER A 53 14.23 28.13 52.03
N SER A 54 15.08 29.08 52.43
CA SER A 54 16.42 29.25 51.90
C SER A 54 17.33 28.15 52.46
N VAL A 55 17.49 27.05 51.71
CA VAL A 55 18.63 26.14 51.87
C VAL A 55 19.23 25.90 50.50
N ALA A 56 20.38 26.52 50.27
CA ALA A 56 21.21 26.34 49.09
C ALA A 56 21.96 25.00 49.18
N PRO A 57 22.08 24.22 48.08
CA PRO A 57 23.16 23.28 47.93
C PRO A 57 24.41 23.97 47.34
N PRO A 58 25.62 23.59 47.80
CA PRO A 58 26.86 24.21 47.38
C PRO A 58 27.30 23.80 45.97
N VAL A 59 27.90 24.77 45.30
CA VAL A 59 28.71 24.61 44.10
C VAL A 59 29.95 23.80 44.45
N GLY A 60 30.19 22.72 43.68
CA GLY A 60 31.42 21.97 43.66
C GLY A 60 31.70 21.51 42.23
N ASP A 61 32.64 22.19 41.58
CA ASP A 61 33.35 21.71 40.39
C ASP A 61 33.98 20.33 40.67
N VAL A 62 34.14 19.50 39.63
CA VAL A 62 35.38 18.75 39.32
C VAL A 62 35.17 17.84 38.10
N TYR A 63 36.13 17.95 37.18
CA TYR A 63 36.41 17.15 36.00
C TYR A 63 36.41 15.63 36.24
N GLY A 64 36.11 14.84 35.20
CA GLY A 64 36.62 13.46 35.17
C GLY A 64 35.93 12.48 34.22
N ILE A 65 36.69 12.05 33.21
CA ILE A 65 36.47 10.91 32.32
C ILE A 65 36.19 9.63 33.12
N ASN A 66 35.21 8.79 32.72
CA ASN A 66 35.41 7.34 32.78
C ASN A 66 34.44 6.54 31.88
N GLN A 67 35.00 5.94 30.82
CA GLN A 67 34.47 4.73 30.20
C GLN A 67 34.70 3.57 31.18
N GLY A 68 33.66 2.80 31.49
CA GLY A 68 33.78 1.69 32.42
C GLY A 68 32.81 0.55 32.11
N TYR A 69 33.29 -0.41 31.32
CA TYR A 69 32.82 -1.80 31.33
C TYR A 69 33.04 -2.35 32.75
N GLY A 70 32.03 -3.00 33.34
CA GLY A 70 32.20 -3.63 34.65
C GLY A 70 30.94 -4.30 35.16
N GLY A 71 30.85 -5.60 34.93
CA GLY A 71 29.88 -6.46 35.61
C GLY A 71 30.15 -6.51 37.12
N GLY A 72 29.08 -6.57 37.89
CA GLY A 72 29.11 -6.86 39.32
C GLY A 72 27.79 -7.51 39.74
N PRO A 73 27.80 -8.55 40.58
CA PRO A 73 26.61 -9.24 41.04
C PRO A 73 25.88 -8.37 42.08
N GLN A 74 24.61 -8.08 41.83
CA GLN A 74 23.77 -7.35 42.78
C GLN A 74 23.25 -8.33 43.84
N SER A 75 23.98 -8.41 44.96
CA SER A 75 23.50 -8.99 46.21
C SER A 75 22.45 -8.06 46.82
N GLY A 76 21.24 -8.58 47.00
CA GLY A 76 20.13 -7.85 47.61
C GLY A 76 20.31 -7.65 49.12
N TYR A 77 19.64 -6.63 49.65
CA TYR A 77 19.13 -6.57 51.03
C TYR A 77 18.13 -5.42 51.15
N GLY A 78 17.06 -5.63 51.92
CA GLY A 78 16.35 -4.54 52.60
C GLY A 78 15.01 -4.14 52.01
N GLY A 79 13.95 -4.85 52.45
CA GLY A 79 12.57 -4.50 52.16
C GLY A 79 12.08 -3.25 52.89
N GLY A 80 11.19 -2.55 52.21
CA GLY A 80 10.08 -1.81 52.80
C GLY A 80 8.85 -2.06 51.93
N PRO A 81 7.70 -2.51 52.49
CA PRO A 81 6.46 -2.62 51.72
C PRO A 81 5.90 -1.22 51.53
N GLN A 82 6.32 -0.54 50.47
CA GLN A 82 5.48 0.52 49.93
C GLN A 82 4.33 -0.14 49.16
N PRO A 83 3.06 0.28 49.36
CA PRO A 83 1.98 -0.10 48.48
C PRO A 83 2.28 0.53 47.11
N GLY A 84 3.01 -0.23 46.30
CA GLY A 84 3.26 0.10 44.92
C GLY A 84 1.92 0.12 44.19
N VAL A 85 1.48 1.32 43.84
CA VAL A 85 0.45 1.51 42.84
C VAL A 85 1.02 0.98 41.54
N ILE A 86 0.74 -0.30 41.27
CA ILE A 86 0.86 -0.93 39.96
C ILE A 86 -0.13 -0.16 39.08
N GLY A 87 0.35 0.83 38.34
CA GLY A 87 -0.54 1.62 37.47
C GLY A 87 0.00 2.91 36.90
N VAL A 88 1.20 3.38 37.28
CA VAL A 88 1.80 4.54 36.61
C VAL A 88 2.85 4.04 35.65
N HIS A 89 2.47 3.95 34.37
CA HIS A 89 3.42 3.88 33.27
C HIS A 89 4.49 4.94 33.53
N GLN A 90 5.73 4.49 33.71
CA GLN A 90 6.91 5.35 33.71
C GLN A 90 6.82 6.24 32.47
N GLN A 91 6.49 7.49 32.72
CA GLN A 91 6.74 8.61 31.84
C GLN A 91 8.25 8.64 31.66
N MET A 92 8.74 7.97 30.60
CA MET A 92 10.11 8.13 30.12
C MET A 92 10.24 9.57 29.66
N ASP A 93 10.63 10.45 30.59
CA ASP A 93 11.02 11.81 30.32
C ASP A 93 12.25 11.82 29.39
N GLY A 94 12.08 12.42 28.21
CA GLY A 94 13.20 13.01 27.48
C GLY A 94 13.73 12.25 26.26
N LEU A 95 13.19 11.07 25.91
CA LEU A 95 13.45 10.54 24.57
C LEU A 95 12.45 11.17 23.60
N PRO A 96 12.91 11.84 22.51
CA PRO A 96 12.02 12.38 21.51
C PRO A 96 11.14 11.24 20.99
N TYR A 97 9.87 11.26 21.38
CA TYR A 97 8.83 10.50 20.74
C TYR A 97 8.83 10.95 19.29
N ALA A 98 9.54 10.26 18.39
CA ALA A 98 9.23 10.46 17.00
C ALA A 98 7.86 9.86 16.84
N MET A 99 6.92 10.76 16.57
CA MET A 99 5.69 10.41 15.91
C MET A 99 6.09 9.61 14.67
N SER A 100 5.81 8.31 14.72
CA SER A 100 5.83 7.48 13.53
C SER A 100 4.78 8.08 12.58
N ASN A 101 5.21 8.56 11.42
CA ASN A 101 4.27 8.81 10.35
C ASN A 101 3.68 7.45 9.96
N GLU A 102 2.43 7.21 10.34
CA GLU A 102 1.69 6.01 9.97
C GLU A 102 1.75 5.87 8.44
N PRO A 103 2.13 4.69 7.90
CA PRO A 103 2.25 4.51 6.46
C PRO A 103 0.93 4.87 5.82
N SER A 104 0.99 5.75 4.81
CA SER A 104 -0.23 6.23 4.18
C SER A 104 -1.04 5.02 3.68
N PRO A 105 -2.36 4.98 3.86
CA PRO A 105 -3.19 3.89 3.35
C PRO A 105 -2.96 3.60 1.86
N ALA A 106 -2.53 4.61 1.08
CA ALA A 106 -2.16 4.45 -0.32
C ALA A 106 -0.91 3.58 -0.54
N GLU A 107 0.09 3.67 0.33
CA GLU A 107 1.35 2.91 0.22
C GLU A 107 1.10 1.42 0.48
N LEU A 108 0.30 1.09 1.50
CA LEU A 108 -0.11 -0.28 1.80
C LEU A 108 -0.85 -0.92 0.62
N ILE A 109 -1.75 -0.15 -0.01
CA ILE A 109 -2.47 -0.57 -1.21
C ILE A 109 -1.47 -0.82 -2.36
N VAL A 110 -0.53 0.08 -2.61
CA VAL A 110 0.45 -0.13 -3.70
C VAL A 110 1.27 -1.40 -3.49
N PHE A 111 1.70 -1.72 -2.27
CA PHE A 111 2.43 -2.96 -2.00
C PHE A 111 1.60 -4.22 -2.26
N GLN A 112 0.37 -4.26 -1.75
CA GLN A 112 -0.52 -5.42 -1.97
C GLN A 112 -0.82 -5.60 -3.47
N TYR A 113 -1.19 -4.52 -4.16
CA TYR A 113 -1.52 -4.58 -5.58
C TYR A 113 -0.31 -4.85 -6.46
N ARG A 114 0.90 -4.44 -6.09
CA ARG A 114 2.13 -4.72 -6.85
C ARG A 114 2.38 -6.22 -6.98
N THR A 115 2.24 -6.97 -5.89
CA THR A 115 2.44 -8.42 -5.90
C THR A 115 1.35 -9.11 -6.71
N SER A 116 0.08 -8.76 -6.47
CA SER A 116 -1.04 -9.32 -7.24
C SER A 116 -0.91 -9.03 -8.73
N LEU A 117 -0.52 -7.82 -9.12
CA LEU A 117 -0.35 -7.41 -10.51
C LEU A 117 0.74 -8.22 -11.22
N LYS A 118 1.85 -8.52 -10.54
CA LYS A 118 2.91 -9.39 -11.08
C LYS A 118 2.40 -10.81 -11.34
N CYS A 119 1.65 -11.37 -10.38
CA CYS A 119 1.07 -12.70 -10.54
C CYS A 119 0.06 -12.74 -11.70
N PHE A 120 -0.84 -11.76 -11.79
CA PHE A 120 -1.80 -11.69 -12.89
C PHE A 120 -1.13 -11.47 -14.24
N ALA A 121 -0.15 -10.57 -14.33
CA ALA A 121 0.63 -10.41 -15.54
C ALA A 121 1.33 -11.72 -15.95
N GLY A 122 1.87 -12.49 -14.99
CA GLY A 122 2.47 -13.80 -15.27
C GLY A 122 1.48 -14.82 -15.83
N ILE A 123 0.30 -14.93 -15.23
CA ILE A 123 -0.79 -15.80 -15.73
C ILE A 123 -1.26 -15.31 -17.11
N ASP A 124 -1.31 -14.00 -17.33
CA ASP A 124 -1.72 -13.40 -18.60
C ASP A 124 -0.69 -13.67 -19.71
N ILE A 125 0.60 -13.57 -19.41
CA ILE A 125 1.68 -13.98 -20.33
C ILE A 125 1.52 -15.45 -20.70
N LEU A 126 1.39 -16.34 -19.71
CA LEU A 126 1.32 -17.77 -19.94
C LEU A 126 0.09 -18.15 -20.77
N SER A 127 -1.09 -17.64 -20.40
CA SER A 127 -2.33 -17.92 -21.12
C SER A 127 -2.32 -17.37 -22.56
N THR A 128 -1.84 -16.14 -22.75
CA THR A 128 -1.73 -15.54 -24.10
C THR A 128 -0.73 -16.31 -24.95
N PHE A 129 0.40 -16.73 -24.37
CA PHE A 129 1.41 -17.53 -25.05
C PHE A 129 0.87 -18.91 -25.46
N LEU A 130 0.18 -19.63 -24.57
CA LEU A 130 -0.43 -20.93 -24.88
C LEU A 130 -1.51 -20.81 -25.96
N ASN A 131 -2.36 -19.78 -25.90
CA ASN A 131 -3.38 -19.52 -26.92
C ASN A 131 -2.74 -19.18 -28.28
N GLY A 132 -1.69 -18.34 -28.27
CA GLY A 132 -0.92 -18.02 -29.47
C GLY A 132 -0.26 -19.26 -30.08
N LEU A 133 0.39 -20.09 -29.26
CA LEU A 133 1.05 -21.33 -29.71
C LEU A 133 0.04 -22.34 -30.26
N SER A 134 -1.11 -22.50 -29.62
CA SER A 134 -2.19 -23.35 -30.12
C SER A 134 -2.67 -22.89 -31.49
N ALA A 135 -2.89 -21.58 -31.68
CA ALA A 135 -3.28 -21.02 -32.98
C ALA A 135 -2.20 -21.26 -34.06
N VAL A 136 -0.92 -21.05 -33.74
CA VAL A 136 0.19 -21.32 -34.66
C VAL A 136 0.26 -22.81 -35.03
N ALA A 137 0.13 -23.72 -34.06
CA ALA A 137 0.18 -25.16 -34.31
C ALA A 137 -0.93 -25.63 -35.26
N THR A 138 -2.15 -25.13 -35.09
CA THR A 138 -3.28 -25.41 -36.00
C THR A 138 -3.01 -24.89 -37.41
N THR A 139 -2.38 -23.72 -37.53
CA THR A 139 -2.04 -23.13 -38.83
C THR A 139 -0.92 -23.91 -39.54
N SER A 140 0.14 -24.28 -38.82
CA SER A 140 1.27 -25.05 -39.36
C SER A 140 0.89 -26.46 -39.82
N GLY A 141 -0.03 -27.12 -39.12
CA GLY A 141 -0.57 -28.41 -39.55
C GLY A 141 -1.35 -28.30 -40.86
N ALA A 142 -2.09 -27.20 -41.05
CA ALA A 142 -2.84 -26.94 -42.28
C ALA A 142 -1.91 -26.60 -43.47
N VAL A 143 -0.83 -25.85 -43.23
CA VAL A 143 0.15 -25.45 -44.26
C VAL A 143 0.87 -26.65 -44.87
N ASN A 144 1.32 -27.61 -44.04
CA ASN A 144 1.97 -28.82 -44.53
C ASN A 144 1.04 -29.73 -45.34
N SER A 145 -0.27 -29.59 -45.15
CA SER A 145 -1.30 -30.41 -45.80
C SER A 145 -1.78 -29.83 -47.14
N LYS A 146 -1.52 -28.54 -47.42
CA LYS A 146 -2.12 -27.77 -48.53
C LYS A 146 -1.24 -27.60 -49.77
N MET A 147 -0.08 -28.26 -49.88
CA MET A 147 0.83 -28.16 -51.04
C MET A 147 0.29 -28.75 -52.37
N GLY A 148 -1.03 -28.94 -52.51
CA GLY A 148 -1.66 -29.54 -53.69
C GLY A 148 -2.99 -28.95 -54.17
N SER A 149 -3.55 -27.88 -53.57
CA SER A 149 -4.85 -27.36 -54.02
C SER A 149 -4.92 -25.82 -54.04
N ALA A 150 -4.99 -25.26 -55.24
CA ALA A 150 -4.81 -23.84 -55.56
C ALA A 150 -6.12 -23.01 -55.58
N THR A 151 -7.18 -23.45 -54.90
CA THR A 151 -8.49 -22.79 -54.96
C THR A 151 -8.89 -22.14 -53.64
N GLY A 152 -8.88 -20.80 -53.62
CA GLY A 152 -9.71 -19.95 -52.74
C GLY A 152 -9.22 -19.73 -51.31
N ASP A 153 -8.11 -19.00 -51.14
CA ASP A 153 -7.36 -18.86 -49.87
C ASP A 153 -7.60 -17.51 -49.15
N GLN A 154 -8.86 -17.05 -49.00
CA GLN A 154 -9.13 -15.82 -48.22
C GLN A 154 -9.25 -16.05 -46.70
N ASP A 155 -9.74 -17.21 -46.26
CA ASP A 155 -9.97 -17.46 -44.83
C ASP A 155 -8.67 -17.71 -44.03
N THR A 156 -7.63 -18.23 -44.68
CA THR A 156 -6.36 -18.58 -44.01
C THR A 156 -5.58 -17.35 -43.55
N GLY A 157 -5.66 -16.25 -44.31
CA GLY A 157 -4.98 -14.99 -43.99
C GLY A 157 -5.51 -14.35 -42.71
N PHE A 158 -6.82 -14.40 -42.49
CA PHE A 158 -7.45 -13.84 -41.29
C PHE A 158 -7.03 -14.59 -40.03
N VAL A 159 -7.02 -15.93 -40.05
CA VAL A 159 -6.59 -16.75 -38.90
C VAL A 159 -5.11 -16.50 -38.57
N THR A 160 -4.26 -16.38 -39.58
CA THR A 160 -2.84 -16.08 -39.39
C THR A 160 -2.63 -14.68 -38.81
N ALA A 161 -3.36 -13.68 -39.31
CA ALA A 161 -3.32 -12.33 -38.77
C ALA A 161 -3.79 -12.27 -37.31
N LEU A 162 -4.87 -12.99 -36.95
CA LEU A 162 -5.34 -13.10 -35.57
C LEU A 162 -4.31 -13.78 -34.66
N SER A 163 -3.62 -14.82 -35.15
CA SER A 163 -2.57 -15.51 -34.39
C SER A 163 -1.37 -14.59 -34.12
N LEU A 164 -0.89 -13.88 -35.14
CA LEU A 164 0.18 -12.88 -34.99
C LEU A 164 -0.23 -11.74 -34.08
N PHE A 165 -1.47 -11.26 -34.17
CA PHE A 165 -2.01 -10.24 -33.29
C PHE A 165 -2.08 -10.72 -31.84
N SER A 166 -2.49 -11.97 -31.60
CA SER A 166 -2.49 -12.58 -30.25
C SER A 166 -1.08 -12.66 -29.66
N LEU A 167 -0.08 -13.02 -30.46
CA LEU A 167 1.33 -12.98 -30.04
C LEU A 167 1.79 -11.56 -29.71
N LEU A 168 1.38 -10.56 -30.49
CA LEU A 168 1.66 -9.15 -30.21
C LEU A 168 1.06 -8.71 -28.87
N LEU A 169 -0.11 -9.23 -28.49
CA LEU A 169 -0.76 -8.91 -27.22
C LEU A 169 0.05 -9.37 -25.99
N VAL A 170 0.98 -10.32 -26.13
CA VAL A 170 1.89 -10.75 -25.04
C VAL A 170 2.79 -9.61 -24.56
N LEU A 171 3.08 -8.63 -25.43
CA LEU A 171 3.89 -7.46 -25.06
C LEU A 171 3.23 -6.65 -23.93
N GLY A 172 1.90 -6.57 -23.91
CA GLY A 172 1.16 -5.85 -22.87
C GLY A 172 1.47 -6.36 -21.46
N PRO A 173 1.23 -7.64 -21.17
CA PRO A 173 1.55 -8.26 -19.88
C PRO A 173 3.02 -8.16 -19.48
N ILE A 174 3.95 -8.27 -20.44
CA ILE A 174 5.39 -8.05 -20.18
C ILE A 174 5.64 -6.61 -19.71
N CYS A 175 5.06 -5.62 -20.40
CA CYS A 175 5.12 -4.22 -19.96
C CYS A 175 4.49 -4.02 -18.58
N GLY A 176 3.39 -4.71 -18.27
CA GLY A 176 2.73 -4.68 -16.97
C GLY A 176 3.61 -5.24 -15.86
N PHE A 177 4.27 -6.37 -16.09
CA PHE A 177 5.19 -7.00 -15.15
C PHE A 177 6.41 -6.11 -14.84
N ILE A 178 7.02 -5.54 -15.87
CA ILE A 178 8.15 -4.61 -15.73
C ILE A 178 7.68 -3.30 -15.06
N GLY A 179 6.50 -2.79 -15.46
CA GLY A 179 5.89 -1.58 -14.91
C GLY A 179 5.60 -1.70 -13.42
N ALA A 180 5.04 -2.84 -12.98
CA ALA A 180 4.83 -3.14 -11.56
C ALA A 180 6.15 -3.28 -10.78
N SER A 181 7.20 -3.79 -11.43
CA SER A 181 8.52 -3.93 -10.81
C SER A 181 9.20 -2.57 -10.63
N LYS A 182 9.10 -1.67 -11.62
CA LYS A 182 9.70 -0.33 -11.59
C LYS A 182 8.79 0.76 -11.03
N LEU A 183 7.54 0.42 -10.66
CA LEU A 183 6.49 1.38 -10.28
C LEU A 183 6.30 2.50 -11.31
N ASN A 184 6.47 2.19 -12.61
CA ASN A 184 6.37 3.20 -13.67
C ASN A 184 4.95 3.31 -14.22
N ARG A 185 4.31 4.46 -14.01
CA ARG A 185 2.93 4.74 -14.42
C ARG A 185 2.69 4.59 -15.92
N SER A 186 3.63 5.01 -16.76
CA SER A 186 3.50 4.95 -18.21
C SER A 186 3.49 3.51 -18.73
N LEU A 187 4.36 2.64 -18.19
CA LEU A 187 4.39 1.22 -18.56
C LEU A 187 3.09 0.49 -18.16
N ILE A 188 2.53 0.83 -17.00
CA ILE A 188 1.26 0.27 -16.55
C ILE A 188 0.09 0.79 -17.41
N ALA A 189 0.15 2.04 -17.88
CA ALA A 189 -0.84 2.58 -18.81
C ALA A 189 -0.82 1.83 -20.15
N VAL A 190 0.37 1.54 -20.69
CA VAL A 190 0.51 0.69 -21.89
C VAL A 190 -0.11 -0.67 -21.63
N TYR A 191 0.20 -1.32 -20.51
CA TYR A 191 -0.42 -2.60 -20.15
C TYR A 191 -1.95 -2.52 -20.07
N LEU A 192 -2.50 -1.45 -19.49
CA LEU A 192 -3.95 -1.22 -19.40
C LEU A 192 -4.61 -1.18 -20.79
N VAL A 193 -3.98 -0.49 -21.76
CA VAL A 193 -4.47 -0.42 -23.15
C VAL A 193 -4.47 -1.81 -23.80
N PHE A 194 -3.40 -2.58 -23.64
CA PHE A 194 -3.34 -3.96 -24.12
C PHE A 194 -4.38 -4.87 -23.45
N CYS A 195 -4.63 -4.68 -22.14
CA CYS A 195 -5.70 -5.37 -21.41
C CYS A 195 -7.08 -5.10 -22.03
N PHE A 196 -7.37 -3.85 -22.41
CA PHE A 196 -8.62 -3.51 -23.11
C PHE A 196 -8.73 -4.16 -24.48
N PHE A 197 -7.67 -4.14 -25.28
CA PHE A 197 -7.67 -4.83 -26.58
C PHE A 197 -7.86 -6.33 -26.43
N LYS A 198 -7.18 -6.95 -25.47
CA LYS A 198 -7.35 -8.38 -25.16
C LYS A 198 -8.77 -8.69 -24.70
N LEU A 199 -9.34 -7.89 -23.80
CA LEU A 199 -10.72 -8.04 -23.34
C LEU A 199 -11.72 -7.94 -24.50
N ALA A 200 -11.54 -6.96 -25.41
CA ALA A 200 -12.39 -6.83 -26.59
C ALA A 200 -12.35 -8.08 -27.48
N MET A 201 -11.16 -8.66 -27.67
CA MET A 201 -10.98 -9.90 -28.42
C MET A 201 -11.64 -11.10 -27.75
N GLU A 202 -11.55 -11.23 -26.42
CA GLU A 202 -12.21 -12.30 -25.68
C GLU A 202 -13.74 -12.18 -25.69
N ILE A 203 -14.27 -10.95 -25.61
CA ILE A 203 -15.71 -10.69 -25.79
C ILE A 203 -16.14 -11.08 -27.21
N LEU A 204 -15.38 -10.68 -28.23
CA LEU A 204 -15.67 -11.06 -29.61
C LEU A 204 -15.66 -12.58 -29.78
N LEU A 205 -14.68 -13.28 -29.22
CA LEU A 205 -14.60 -14.75 -29.22
C LEU A 205 -15.78 -15.39 -28.49
N ALA A 206 -16.22 -14.84 -27.35
CA ALA A 206 -17.38 -15.32 -26.61
C ALA A 206 -18.70 -15.11 -27.38
N VAL A 207 -18.79 -14.06 -28.21
CA VAL A 207 -19.96 -13.80 -29.08
C VAL A 207 -19.98 -14.76 -30.27
N VAL A 208 -18.84 -14.97 -30.92
CA VAL A 208 -18.72 -15.89 -32.08
C VAL A 208 -18.83 -17.35 -31.64
N SER A 209 -18.35 -17.67 -30.45
CA SER A 209 -18.26 -19.02 -29.93
C SER A 209 -18.99 -19.13 -28.58
N PRO A 210 -20.19 -19.74 -28.52
CA PRO A 210 -21.03 -19.75 -27.32
C PRO A 210 -20.55 -20.74 -26.25
N TYR A 211 -19.25 -21.01 -26.16
CA TYR A 211 -18.70 -21.80 -25.06
C TYR A 211 -18.66 -20.96 -23.80
N LEU A 212 -19.36 -21.43 -22.76
CA LEU A 212 -19.38 -20.81 -21.42
C LEU A 212 -17.98 -20.54 -20.86
N TRP A 213 -16.98 -21.32 -21.29
CA TRP A 213 -15.58 -21.13 -20.90
C TRP A 213 -15.00 -19.77 -21.32
N TYR A 214 -15.29 -19.29 -22.54
CA TYR A 214 -14.81 -17.97 -22.99
C TYR A 214 -15.48 -16.83 -22.22
N LEU A 215 -16.76 -16.99 -21.85
CA LEU A 215 -17.46 -16.05 -20.99
C LEU A 215 -16.80 -15.94 -19.61
N LEU A 216 -16.39 -17.07 -19.03
CA LEU A 216 -15.68 -17.11 -17.76
C LEU A 216 -14.31 -16.41 -17.84
N ILE A 217 -13.55 -16.67 -18.91
CA ILE A 217 -12.25 -16.00 -19.15
C ILE A 217 -12.47 -14.49 -19.28
N ALA A 218 -13.44 -14.05 -20.10
CA ALA A 218 -13.72 -12.63 -20.26
C ALA A 218 -14.10 -11.95 -18.94
N LEU A 219 -14.87 -12.62 -18.08
CA LEU A 219 -15.23 -12.09 -16.75
C LEU A 219 -14.00 -11.94 -15.84
N ILE A 220 -13.11 -12.94 -15.85
CA ILE A 220 -11.82 -12.86 -15.14
C ILE A 220 -11.00 -11.69 -15.69
N GLN A 221 -10.97 -11.50 -17.01
CA GLN A 221 -10.22 -10.43 -17.66
C GLN A 221 -10.77 -9.03 -17.33
N VAL A 222 -12.10 -8.87 -17.23
CA VAL A 222 -12.73 -7.63 -16.72
C VAL A 222 -12.26 -7.35 -15.29
N TRP A 223 -12.23 -8.40 -14.45
CA TRP A 223 -11.78 -8.27 -13.07
C TRP A 223 -10.30 -7.89 -12.97
N VAL A 224 -9.43 -8.54 -13.75
CA VAL A 224 -8.00 -8.18 -13.83
C VAL A 224 -7.84 -6.74 -14.31
N THR A 225 -8.49 -6.35 -15.41
CA THR A 225 -8.42 -4.98 -15.97
C THR A 225 -8.80 -3.94 -14.92
N ARG A 226 -9.81 -4.23 -14.10
CA ARG A 226 -10.20 -3.38 -12.97
C ARG A 226 -9.09 -3.26 -11.91
N ILE A 227 -8.44 -4.36 -11.54
CA ILE A 227 -7.30 -4.34 -10.59
C ILE A 227 -6.15 -3.48 -11.16
N VAL A 228 -5.82 -3.64 -12.45
CA VAL A 228 -4.80 -2.82 -13.13
C VAL A 228 -5.17 -1.34 -13.10
N PHE A 229 -6.44 -1.02 -13.39
CA PHE A 229 -6.94 0.35 -13.39
C PHE A 229 -6.84 1.02 -12.02
N ILE A 230 -7.23 0.32 -10.95
CA ILE A 230 -7.10 0.81 -9.57
C ILE A 230 -5.63 1.07 -9.26
N PHE A 231 -4.74 0.12 -9.57
CA PHE A 231 -3.32 0.28 -9.33
C PHE A 231 -2.74 1.47 -10.09
N TRP A 232 -3.05 1.63 -11.38
CA TRP A 232 -2.63 2.77 -12.19
C TRP A 232 -3.10 4.10 -11.59
N LYS A 233 -4.34 4.16 -11.12
CA LYS A 233 -4.91 5.36 -10.50
C LYS A 233 -4.22 5.70 -9.18
N VAL A 234 -4.01 4.72 -8.31
CA VAL A 234 -3.33 4.91 -7.01
C VAL A 234 -1.88 5.34 -7.24
N LEU A 235 -1.19 4.72 -8.19
CA LEU A 235 0.17 5.09 -8.54
C LEU A 235 0.26 6.54 -9.05
N GLY A 236 -0.76 7.00 -9.78
CA GLY A 236 -0.88 8.38 -10.22
C GLY A 236 -1.22 9.40 -9.13
N SER A 237 -1.57 8.95 -7.92
CA SER A 237 -1.84 9.80 -6.76
C SER A 237 -0.63 9.96 -5.83
N LEU A 238 0.41 9.15 -6.00
CA LEU A 238 1.65 9.24 -5.23
C LEU A 238 2.56 10.32 -5.82
N SER A 239 3.24 11.06 -4.95
CA SER A 239 4.30 11.99 -5.35
C SER A 239 5.54 11.23 -5.83
N ASP A 240 6.34 11.85 -6.70
CA ASP A 240 7.56 11.22 -7.24
C ASP A 240 8.55 10.85 -6.14
N LEU A 241 8.61 11.65 -5.06
CA LEU A 241 9.47 11.40 -3.90
C LEU A 241 9.05 10.14 -3.12
N GLN A 242 7.74 9.95 -2.88
CA GLN A 242 7.22 8.72 -2.28
C GLN A 242 7.48 7.51 -3.19
N LEU A 243 7.34 7.70 -4.49
CA LEU A 243 7.59 6.64 -5.48
C LEU A 243 9.07 6.22 -5.49
N GLU A 244 9.98 7.16 -5.28
CA GLU A 244 11.42 6.91 -5.15
C GLU A 244 11.75 6.20 -3.84
N GLN A 245 11.14 6.60 -2.73
CA GLN A 245 11.23 5.90 -1.43
C GLN A 245 10.75 4.45 -1.55
N LEU A 246 9.57 4.22 -2.14
CA LEU A 246 8.99 2.88 -2.35
C LEU A 246 9.80 2.00 -3.30
N ARG A 247 10.62 2.60 -4.17
CA ARG A 247 11.47 1.88 -5.12
C ARG A 247 12.76 1.39 -4.49
N ASN A 248 13.25 2.06 -3.45
CA ASN A 248 14.50 1.71 -2.80
C ASN A 248 14.26 0.54 -1.84
N PRO A 249 14.79 -0.67 -2.11
CA PRO A 249 14.58 -1.84 -1.24
C PRO A 249 15.27 -1.69 0.12
N ASN A 250 16.26 -0.79 0.21
CA ASN A 250 16.95 -0.45 1.44
C ASN A 250 16.29 0.73 2.16
N TYR A 251 15.19 1.27 1.63
CA TYR A 251 14.37 2.18 2.39
C TYR A 251 13.70 1.39 3.51
N VAL A 252 14.39 1.36 4.63
CA VAL A 252 13.83 1.01 5.92
C VAL A 252 13.02 2.25 6.31
N PRO A 253 11.67 2.24 6.21
CA PRO A 253 10.90 3.31 6.82
C PRO A 253 11.33 3.31 8.28
N ASP A 254 11.89 4.42 8.77
CA ASP A 254 12.53 4.52 10.09
C ASP A 254 11.81 3.62 11.10
N VAL A 255 12.36 2.42 11.35
CA VAL A 255 11.65 1.37 12.07
C VAL A 255 11.61 1.82 13.52
N ARG A 256 10.44 2.23 14.00
CA ARG A 256 10.16 2.23 15.43
C ARG A 256 9.28 1.05 15.78
N PRO A 257 9.60 0.33 16.88
CA PRO A 257 8.86 -0.85 17.30
C PRO A 257 7.39 -0.46 17.55
N MET A 258 6.47 -1.15 16.88
CA MET A 258 5.06 -1.11 17.23
C MET A 258 4.86 -1.93 18.50
N TYR A 259 4.39 -1.27 19.56
CA TYR A 259 3.78 -1.97 20.68
C TYR A 259 2.30 -2.15 20.33
N TRP A 260 1.88 -3.41 20.22
CA TRP A 260 0.48 -3.82 20.12
C TRP A 260 -0.25 -3.64 21.44
#